data_AF-A0A7S3WTE2-F1
#
_entry.id   AF-A0A7S3WTE2-F1
#
_cell.length_a   1.000
_cell.length_b   1.000
_cell.length_c   1.000
_cell.angle_alpha   90.00
_cell.angle_beta   90.00
_cell.angle_gamma   90.00
#
_symmetry.space_group_name_H-M   'P 1'
#
loop_
_entity.id
_entity.type
_entity.pdbx_description
1 polymer ?
#
loop_
_entity_poly.entity_id
_entity_poly.type
_entity_poly.pdbx_seq_one_letter_code
_entity_poly.pdbx_strand_id
1 'polypeptide(L)'
;GRGRGGGRGGRGITKPGKRAVVVKKKAGGGGGGGRKRQGAEVKIGAVTDIKLAAGNVANMMREGTPPKVLAISPTCVNAAVKTLALARRYLEEEGLELMATVDFPEFDESANSANVALHLSQKRKRTDLSTVAAQLQVSSSSEPSKVAGAVAGTARECADQPVKRLCVSCAGPAAMLVSLQAVYLARRYLEEDGLDLSVVPEFENVERGPSIVHLFTLVHKPNAAL
;
A
#
# COMPACT_ATOMS: atom_id res chain seq x y z
N GLY A 1 59.22 -55.35 19.47
CA GLY A 1 58.12 -55.83 18.61
C GLY A 1 57.54 -54.65 17.84
N ARG A 2 57.18 -54.89 16.57
CA ARG A 2 56.46 -54.01 15.62
C ARG A 2 55.21 -53.38 16.29
N GLY A 3 54.64 -52.23 15.91
CA GLY A 3 54.76 -51.45 14.70
C GLY A 3 53.96 -50.12 14.76
N ARG A 4 53.58 -49.66 13.56
CA ARG A 4 53.32 -48.28 13.12
C ARG A 4 51.91 -47.73 13.38
N GLY A 5 51.82 -46.39 13.35
CA GLY A 5 50.63 -45.58 13.01
C GLY A 5 50.73 -44.22 13.72
N GLY A 6 50.92 -43.04 13.12
CA GLY A 6 50.61 -42.56 11.78
C GLY A 6 49.38 -41.64 11.86
N GLY A 7 49.57 -40.30 11.83
CA GLY A 7 48.44 -39.38 11.57
C GLY A 7 48.57 -37.98 12.18
N ARG A 8 48.70 -36.99 11.30
CA ARG A 8 48.83 -35.55 11.54
C ARG A 8 47.53 -34.89 12.02
N GLY A 9 47.69 -33.82 12.82
CA GLY A 9 47.26 -32.47 12.46
C GLY A 9 45.79 -32.08 12.71
N GLY A 10 45.60 -30.94 13.37
CA GLY A 10 44.32 -30.23 13.33
C GLY A 10 44.10 -29.25 14.47
N ARG A 11 44.56 -28.00 14.30
CA ARG A 11 44.05 -26.85 15.08
C ARG A 11 42.55 -26.72 14.83
N GLY A 12 41.75 -26.56 15.88
CA GLY A 12 40.31 -26.37 15.75
C GLY A 12 39.64 -25.70 16.95
N ILE A 13 39.84 -24.38 17.06
CA ILE A 13 38.76 -23.39 17.16
C ILE A 13 37.80 -23.53 18.36
N THR A 14 38.07 -22.74 19.38
CA THR A 14 37.10 -22.26 20.38
C THR A 14 35.90 -21.61 19.68
N LYS A 15 34.69 -22.10 19.95
CA LYS A 15 33.43 -21.50 19.48
C LYS A 15 33.20 -20.13 20.16
N PRO A 16 33.12 -18.99 19.44
CA PRO A 16 32.63 -17.76 20.01
C PRO A 16 31.10 -17.65 19.84
N GLY A 17 30.44 -17.13 20.88
CA GLY A 17 29.00 -16.87 20.88
C GLY A 17 28.59 -15.89 19.78
N LYS A 18 27.45 -16.17 19.12
CA LYS A 18 26.84 -15.24 18.16
C LYS A 18 26.05 -14.17 18.93
N ARG A 19 26.74 -13.12 19.37
CA ARG A 19 26.10 -11.83 19.68
C ARG A 19 25.70 -11.16 18.36
N ALA A 20 24.49 -10.60 18.32
CA ALA A 20 23.99 -9.80 17.22
C ALA A 20 24.95 -8.64 16.91
N VAL A 21 25.39 -8.55 15.66
CA VAL A 21 26.24 -7.45 15.19
C VAL A 21 25.31 -6.31 14.75
N VAL A 22 25.21 -5.28 15.59
CA VAL A 22 24.66 -3.98 15.18
C VAL A 22 25.74 -3.26 14.36
N VAL A 23 25.56 -3.20 13.04
CA VAL A 23 26.43 -2.40 12.18
C VAL A 23 26.06 -0.93 12.35
N LYS A 24 26.83 -0.22 13.19
CA LYS A 24 26.75 1.22 13.38
C LYS A 24 27.40 1.91 12.17
N LYS A 25 26.62 2.41 11.22
CA LYS A 25 27.13 3.19 10.09
C LYS A 25 27.65 4.53 10.61
N LYS A 26 28.95 4.80 10.43
CA LYS A 26 29.60 6.08 10.76
C LYS A 26 28.92 7.21 9.98
N ALA A 27 28.67 8.32 10.68
CA ALA A 27 28.38 9.61 10.08
C ALA A 27 29.61 10.07 9.28
N GLY A 28 29.47 10.18 7.96
CA GLY A 28 30.39 10.88 7.08
C GLY A 28 29.69 12.14 6.58
N GLY A 29 30.24 13.30 6.93
CA GLY A 29 29.75 14.60 6.49
C GLY A 29 30.18 14.95 5.06
N GLY A 30 29.50 15.95 4.50
CA GLY A 30 29.98 16.78 3.39
C GLY A 30 29.55 16.33 1.99
N GLY A 31 28.65 17.10 1.38
CA GLY A 31 28.32 16.96 -0.05
C GLY A 31 27.02 17.65 -0.42
N GLY A 32 27.02 18.99 -0.39
CA GLY A 32 25.93 19.81 -0.91
C GLY A 32 25.71 19.55 -2.39
N GLY A 33 24.59 18.91 -2.71
CA GLY A 33 24.05 18.82 -4.05
C GLY A 33 22.54 18.88 -3.90
N GLY A 34 21.94 19.96 -4.40
CA GLY A 34 20.49 20.18 -4.38
C GLY A 34 19.76 19.07 -5.14
N ARG A 35 19.53 17.93 -4.48
CA ARG A 35 18.50 16.99 -4.91
C ARG A 35 17.18 17.69 -4.63
N LYS A 36 16.43 18.00 -5.69
CA LYS A 36 14.98 18.14 -5.62
C LYS A 36 14.49 17.06 -4.65
N ARG A 37 13.76 17.45 -3.61
CA ARG A 37 13.17 16.52 -2.64
C ARG A 37 12.28 15.55 -3.42
N GLN A 38 12.83 14.42 -3.85
CA GLN A 38 12.01 13.28 -4.22
C GLN A 38 11.20 12.96 -2.97
N GLY A 39 9.87 12.94 -3.08
CA GLY A 39 9.01 12.60 -1.95
C GLY A 39 9.47 11.28 -1.33
N ALA A 40 9.32 11.13 -0.02
CA ALA A 40 9.71 9.90 0.66
C ALA A 40 9.02 8.70 -0.01
N GLU A 41 9.77 7.65 -0.31
CA GLU A 41 9.24 6.42 -0.91
C GLU A 41 9.28 5.28 0.11
N VAL A 42 8.21 4.49 0.16
CA VAL A 42 8.15 3.24 0.90
C VAL A 42 7.93 2.11 -0.09
N LYS A 43 8.93 1.26 -0.25
CA LYS A 43 8.88 0.12 -1.18
C LYS A 43 8.40 -1.12 -0.45
N ILE A 44 7.35 -1.75 -0.96
CA ILE A 44 6.77 -2.96 -0.39
C ILE A 44 7.14 -4.15 -1.27
N GLY A 45 7.94 -5.06 -0.73
CA GLY A 45 8.23 -6.37 -1.32
C GLY A 45 7.37 -7.49 -0.74
N ALA A 46 7.42 -8.68 -1.35
CA ALA A 46 6.61 -9.83 -0.98
C ALA A 46 6.82 -10.35 0.46
N VAL A 47 7.98 -10.10 1.05
CA VAL A 47 8.35 -10.53 2.42
C VAL A 47 8.35 -9.39 3.43
N THR A 48 7.80 -8.23 3.05
CA THR A 48 7.77 -7.05 3.94
C THR A 48 6.92 -7.35 5.17
N ASP A 49 7.44 -7.04 6.36
CA ASP A 49 6.63 -7.00 7.57
C ASP A 49 5.67 -5.80 7.49
N ILE A 50 4.41 -6.09 7.21
CA ILE A 50 3.39 -5.06 6.99
C ILE A 50 3.12 -4.22 8.23
N LYS A 51 3.38 -4.73 9.45
CA LYS A 51 3.20 -3.97 10.70
C LYS A 51 4.32 -2.95 10.87
N LEU A 52 5.56 -3.37 10.64
CA LEU A 52 6.71 -2.46 10.67
C LEU A 52 6.59 -1.38 9.59
N ALA A 53 6.23 -1.77 8.36
CA ALA A 53 6.01 -0.83 7.26
C ALA A 53 4.85 0.14 7.58
N ALA A 54 3.76 -0.34 8.19
CA ALA A 54 2.63 0.49 8.60
C ALA A 54 3.03 1.52 9.67
N GLY A 55 3.84 1.12 10.66
CA GLY A 55 4.39 2.04 11.64
C GLY A 55 5.25 3.14 11.01
N ASN A 56 6.10 2.78 10.05
CA ASN A 56 6.90 3.75 9.30
C ASN A 56 6.02 4.72 8.49
N VAL A 57 5.03 4.22 7.76
CA VAL A 57 4.06 5.07 7.03
C VAL A 57 3.34 5.99 7.99
N ALA A 58 2.78 5.48 9.10
CA ALA A 58 2.06 6.29 10.07
C ALA A 58 2.93 7.41 10.66
N ASN A 59 4.22 7.15 10.96
CA ASN A 59 5.14 8.19 11.42
C ASN A 59 5.35 9.29 10.37
N MET A 60 5.56 8.91 9.11
CA MET A 60 5.69 9.89 8.01
C MET A 60 4.42 10.74 7.83
N MET A 61 3.24 10.16 8.05
CA MET A 61 1.96 10.90 8.05
C MET A 61 1.90 11.89 9.22
N ARG A 62 2.23 11.45 10.44
CA ARG A 62 2.30 12.34 11.63
C ARG A 62 3.24 13.53 11.42
N GLU A 63 4.36 13.31 10.74
CA GLU A 63 5.36 14.35 10.42
C GLU A 63 4.90 15.30 9.29
N GLY A 64 3.77 15.02 8.63
CA GLY A 64 3.29 15.83 7.52
C GLY A 64 4.02 15.60 6.20
N THR A 65 4.71 14.47 6.07
CA THR A 65 5.46 14.10 4.87
C THR A 65 4.91 12.80 4.29
N PRO A 66 3.67 12.79 3.75
CA PRO A 66 3.04 11.58 3.26
C PRO A 66 3.90 10.94 2.15
N PRO A 67 4.26 9.64 2.28
CA PRO A 67 5.14 9.00 1.32
C PRO A 67 4.38 8.53 0.08
N LYS A 68 5.12 8.22 -0.98
CA LYS A 68 4.64 7.35 -2.05
C LYS A 68 4.92 5.89 -1.68
N VAL A 69 3.93 5.01 -1.80
CA VAL A 69 4.11 3.57 -1.60
C VAL A 69 4.20 2.86 -2.94
N LEU A 70 5.24 2.05 -3.12
CA LEU A 70 5.54 1.37 -4.39
C LEU A 70 5.43 -0.15 -4.24
N ALA A 71 4.77 -0.80 -5.18
CA ALA A 71 4.63 -2.24 -5.27
C ALA A 71 4.67 -2.69 -6.74
N ILE A 72 5.26 -3.86 -7.03
CA ILE A 72 5.57 -4.28 -8.42
C ILE A 72 4.99 -5.64 -8.82
N SER A 73 4.27 -6.29 -7.92
CA SER A 73 3.65 -7.60 -8.18
C SER A 73 2.33 -7.71 -7.42
N PRO A 74 1.40 -8.59 -7.81
CA PRO A 74 0.12 -8.74 -7.10
C PRO A 74 0.29 -8.97 -5.59
N THR A 75 1.29 -9.75 -5.20
CA THR A 75 1.60 -10.02 -3.78
C THR A 75 2.08 -8.76 -3.06
N CYS A 76 2.96 -7.98 -3.70
CA CYS A 76 3.44 -6.70 -3.16
C CYS A 76 2.30 -5.69 -3.05
N VAL A 77 1.41 -5.63 -4.04
CA VAL A 77 0.26 -4.73 -4.08
C VAL A 77 -0.69 -5.04 -2.93
N ASN A 78 -1.04 -6.30 -2.74
CA ASN A 78 -1.85 -6.74 -1.60
C ASN A 78 -1.18 -6.44 -0.25
N ALA A 79 0.13 -6.66 -0.12
CA ALA A 79 0.85 -6.27 1.09
C ALA A 79 0.83 -4.74 1.31
N ALA A 80 0.99 -3.94 0.25
CA ALA A 80 1.01 -2.48 0.32
C ALA A 80 -0.33 -1.92 0.81
N VAL A 81 -1.45 -2.37 0.23
CA VAL A 81 -2.79 -1.93 0.65
C VAL A 81 -3.08 -2.36 2.09
N LYS A 82 -2.69 -3.58 2.49
CA LYS A 82 -2.79 -4.04 3.89
C LYS A 82 -1.95 -3.19 4.84
N THR A 83 -0.75 -2.79 4.43
CA THR A 83 0.09 -1.83 5.17
C THR A 83 -0.63 -0.49 5.33
N LEU A 84 -1.30 0.02 4.30
CA LEU A 84 -2.06 1.26 4.39
C LEU A 84 -3.27 1.14 5.33
N ALA A 85 -4.01 0.03 5.28
CA ALA A 85 -5.12 -0.22 6.20
C ALA A 85 -4.64 -0.29 7.66
N LEU A 86 -3.50 -0.92 7.93
CA LEU A 86 -2.88 -0.92 9.26
C LEU A 86 -2.39 0.48 9.67
N ALA A 87 -1.71 1.19 8.78
CA ALA A 87 -1.21 2.54 9.05
C ALA A 87 -2.37 3.49 9.37
N ARG A 88 -3.47 3.39 8.62
CA ARG A 88 -4.70 4.13 8.87
C ARG A 88 -5.27 3.83 10.26
N ARG A 89 -5.28 2.57 10.72
CA ARG A 89 -5.67 2.22 12.10
C ARG A 89 -4.73 2.82 13.15
N TYR A 90 -3.43 2.83 12.90
CA TYR A 90 -2.46 3.44 13.82
C TYR A 90 -2.60 4.97 13.95
N LEU A 91 -3.29 5.62 13.01
CA LEU A 91 -3.53 7.07 12.97
C LEU A 91 -4.88 7.48 13.57
N GLU A 92 -5.65 6.51 14.10
CA GLU A 92 -7.01 6.72 14.57
C GLU A 92 -7.08 7.61 15.82
N GLU A 93 -6.18 7.40 16.78
CA GLU A 93 -6.13 8.16 18.04
C GLU A 93 -5.83 9.65 17.79
N GLU A 94 -5.07 9.97 16.75
CA GLU A 94 -4.76 11.35 16.35
C GLU A 94 -5.82 11.98 15.44
N GLY A 95 -6.86 11.23 15.05
CA GLY A 95 -7.90 11.70 14.13
C GLY A 95 -7.41 11.98 12.72
N LEU A 96 -6.24 11.47 12.34
CA LEU A 96 -5.68 11.62 11.00
C LEU A 96 -6.32 10.61 10.04
N GLU A 97 -6.63 11.08 8.84
CA GLU A 97 -7.10 10.24 7.74
C GLU A 97 -5.99 10.04 6.71
N LEU A 98 -5.83 8.78 6.27
CA LEU A 98 -4.92 8.38 5.22
C LEU A 98 -5.74 8.06 3.98
N MET A 99 -5.45 8.75 2.89
CA MET A 99 -6.01 8.45 1.57
C MET A 99 -4.88 8.10 0.60
N ALA A 100 -5.18 7.28 -0.39
CA ALA A 100 -4.24 6.95 -1.45
C ALA A 100 -4.86 7.21 -2.81
N THR A 101 -4.16 7.96 -3.66
CA THR A 101 -4.47 8.05 -5.08
C THR A 101 -3.68 6.95 -5.81
N VAL A 102 -4.36 6.17 -6.65
CA VAL A 102 -3.79 4.99 -7.31
C VAL A 102 -3.23 5.37 -8.67
N ASP A 103 -1.95 5.10 -8.92
CA ASP A 103 -1.27 5.37 -10.17
C ASP A 103 -0.53 4.13 -10.70
N PHE A 104 -0.50 3.98 -12.02
CA PHE A 104 0.25 2.94 -12.73
C PHE A 104 1.17 3.63 -13.74
N PRO A 105 2.49 3.69 -13.48
CA PRO A 105 3.43 4.34 -14.39
C PRO A 105 3.41 3.77 -15.80
N GLU A 106 3.20 2.45 -15.89
CA GLU A 106 2.91 1.73 -17.13
C GLU A 106 1.66 0.89 -16.86
N PHE A 107 0.63 1.07 -17.68
CA PHE A 107 -0.67 0.44 -17.48
C PHE A 107 -1.02 -0.53 -18.61
N ASP A 108 -1.38 -1.75 -18.22
CA ASP A 108 -2.07 -2.76 -18.99
C ASP A 108 -3.09 -3.47 -18.07
N GLU A 109 -4.16 -4.01 -18.63
CA GLU A 109 -5.20 -4.69 -17.82
C GLU A 109 -4.75 -6.09 -17.36
N SER A 110 -3.65 -6.63 -17.90
CA SER A 110 -3.13 -7.93 -17.46
C SER A 110 -2.42 -7.88 -16.09
N ALA A 111 -2.18 -9.06 -15.51
CA ALA A 111 -1.42 -9.21 -14.28
C ALA A 111 0.05 -8.75 -14.38
N ASN A 112 0.57 -8.49 -15.59
CA ASN A 112 1.92 -8.00 -15.80
C ASN A 112 2.06 -6.51 -15.43
N SER A 113 0.94 -5.77 -15.44
CA SER A 113 0.89 -4.36 -15.07
C SER A 113 0.77 -4.13 -13.57
N ALA A 114 1.57 -4.83 -12.76
CA ALA A 114 1.49 -4.75 -11.31
C ALA A 114 2.39 -3.65 -10.71
N ASN A 115 3.00 -2.80 -11.54
CA ASN A 115 3.79 -1.65 -11.12
C ASN A 115 2.84 -0.53 -10.65
N VAL A 116 2.57 -0.49 -9.35
CA VAL A 116 1.64 0.44 -8.72
C VAL A 116 2.40 1.45 -7.87
N ALA A 117 2.03 2.72 -8.04
CA ALA A 117 2.36 3.81 -7.15
C ALA A 117 1.10 4.28 -6.41
N LEU A 118 1.14 4.23 -5.08
CA LEU A 118 0.09 4.78 -4.21
C LEU A 118 0.58 6.10 -3.64
N HIS A 119 -0.02 7.18 -4.10
CA HIS A 119 0.32 8.54 -3.67
C HIS A 119 -0.50 8.86 -2.43
N LEU A 120 0.14 8.91 -1.26
CA LEU A 120 -0.58 9.18 -0.02
C LEU A 120 -0.85 10.67 0.18
N SER A 121 -2.01 10.96 0.74
CA SER A 121 -2.43 12.28 1.21
C SER A 121 -3.12 12.15 2.56
N GLN A 122 -3.29 13.28 3.27
CA GLN A 122 -3.78 13.24 4.63
C GLN A 122 -4.72 14.38 5.01
N LYS A 123 -5.76 14.04 5.77
CA LYS A 123 -6.69 15.02 6.38
C LYS A 123 -6.59 14.98 7.89
N ARG A 124 -6.84 16.13 8.52
CA ARG A 124 -6.99 16.27 9.99
C ARG A 124 -8.38 15.87 10.50
N LYS A 125 -9.16 15.16 9.68
CA LYS A 125 -10.49 14.68 10.02
C LYS A 125 -10.69 13.30 9.41
N ARG A 126 -11.01 12.34 10.27
CA ARG A 126 -11.36 10.98 9.85
C ARG A 126 -12.59 10.99 8.95
N THR A 127 -12.54 10.19 7.89
CA THR A 127 -13.69 9.96 7.03
C THR A 127 -14.58 8.91 7.66
N ASP A 128 -15.86 9.23 7.80
CA ASP A 128 -16.89 8.24 8.12
C ASP A 128 -17.14 7.36 6.89
N LEU A 129 -17.00 6.05 7.08
CA LEU A 129 -17.11 5.03 6.04
C LEU A 129 -18.39 4.18 6.20
N SER A 130 -19.25 4.51 7.16
CA SER A 130 -20.48 3.77 7.43
C SER A 130 -21.52 3.86 6.31
N THR A 131 -21.53 4.96 5.55
CA THR A 131 -22.51 5.21 4.50
C THR A 131 -21.95 4.87 3.11
N VAL A 132 -22.43 3.77 2.54
CA VAL A 132 -21.99 3.26 1.24
C VAL A 132 -23.17 3.28 0.26
N ALA A 133 -22.98 3.87 -0.92
CA ALA A 133 -23.96 3.84 -2.01
C ALA A 133 -23.99 2.49 -2.72
N ALA A 134 -22.83 1.85 -2.89
CA ALA A 134 -22.72 0.52 -3.49
C ALA A 134 -21.47 -0.22 -2.97
N GLN A 135 -21.59 -1.54 -2.85
CA GLN A 135 -20.46 -2.42 -2.52
C GLN A 135 -20.24 -3.41 -3.67
N LEU A 136 -19.01 -3.45 -4.20
CA LEU A 136 -18.59 -4.34 -5.26
C LEU A 136 -17.63 -5.40 -4.71
N GLN A 137 -17.95 -6.67 -4.92
CA GLN A 137 -17.04 -7.78 -4.60
C GLN A 137 -16.21 -8.10 -5.83
N VAL A 138 -14.88 -8.00 -5.71
CA VAL A 138 -13.93 -8.21 -6.79
C VAL A 138 -13.13 -9.49 -6.53
N SER A 139 -13.03 -10.32 -7.56
CA SER A 139 -12.24 -11.55 -7.56
C SER A 139 -11.09 -11.46 -8.58
N SER A 140 -10.28 -12.51 -8.66
CA SER A 140 -9.23 -12.62 -9.68
C SER A 140 -9.75 -12.80 -11.10
N SER A 141 -11.03 -13.13 -11.28
CA SER A 141 -11.68 -13.30 -12.59
C SER A 141 -12.54 -12.10 -12.99
N SER A 142 -12.61 -11.07 -12.14
CA SER A 142 -13.28 -9.82 -12.47
C SER A 142 -12.50 -9.08 -13.56
N GLU A 143 -13.23 -8.42 -14.46
CA GLU A 143 -12.63 -7.60 -15.51
C GLU A 143 -12.42 -6.15 -15.00
N PRO A 144 -11.19 -5.61 -14.99
CA PRO A 144 -10.91 -4.28 -14.46
C PRO A 144 -11.78 -3.19 -15.07
N SER A 145 -11.93 -3.16 -16.40
CA SER A 145 -12.76 -2.18 -17.11
C SER A 145 -14.25 -2.21 -16.72
N LYS A 146 -14.83 -3.39 -16.47
CA LYS A 146 -16.24 -3.49 -16.02
C LYS A 146 -16.42 -2.97 -14.60
N VAL A 147 -15.51 -3.33 -13.69
CA VAL A 147 -15.53 -2.82 -12.31
C VAL A 147 -15.32 -1.30 -12.33
N ALA A 148 -14.40 -0.80 -13.15
CA ALA A 148 -14.14 0.63 -13.31
C ALA A 148 -15.37 1.41 -13.77
N GLY A 149 -16.13 0.87 -14.72
CA GLY A 149 -17.39 1.48 -15.18
C GLY A 149 -18.42 1.62 -14.04
N ALA A 150 -18.57 0.59 -13.22
CA ALA A 150 -19.44 0.65 -12.03
C ALA A 150 -18.92 1.68 -11.00
N VAL A 151 -17.61 1.70 -10.74
CA VAL A 151 -16.98 2.69 -9.84
C VAL A 151 -17.23 4.12 -10.33
N ALA A 152 -16.97 4.39 -11.61
CA ALA A 152 -17.16 5.71 -12.20
C ALA A 152 -18.63 6.14 -12.24
N GLY A 153 -19.55 5.22 -12.56
CA GLY A 153 -20.99 5.47 -12.53
C GLY A 153 -21.46 5.93 -11.16
N THR A 154 -21.14 5.16 -10.10
CA THR A 154 -21.48 5.54 -8.73
C THR A 154 -20.77 6.81 -8.28
N ALA A 155 -19.53 7.04 -8.70
CA ALA A 155 -18.80 8.28 -8.38
C ALA A 155 -19.51 9.53 -8.92
N ARG A 156 -20.05 9.49 -10.15
CA ARG A 156 -20.85 10.58 -10.73
C ARG A 156 -22.12 10.85 -9.93
N GLU A 157 -22.84 9.80 -9.55
CA GLU A 157 -24.05 9.92 -8.73
C GLU A 157 -23.75 10.50 -7.33
N CYS A 158 -22.56 10.23 -6.80
CA CYS A 158 -22.13 10.69 -5.49
C CYS A 158 -21.42 12.06 -5.51
N ALA A 159 -21.15 12.64 -6.68
CA ALA A 159 -20.36 13.87 -6.80
C ALA A 159 -20.95 15.03 -5.98
N ASP A 160 -22.28 15.15 -5.97
CA ASP A 160 -23.02 16.17 -5.19
C ASP A 160 -23.43 15.68 -3.79
N GLN A 161 -23.12 14.44 -3.43
CA GLN A 161 -23.47 13.81 -2.15
C GLN A 161 -22.20 13.32 -1.44
N PRO A 162 -21.42 14.23 -0.85
CA PRO A 162 -20.08 13.97 -0.35
C PRO A 162 -20.03 13.06 0.88
N VAL A 163 -21.13 12.41 1.28
CA VAL A 163 -21.18 11.38 2.32
C VAL A 163 -21.25 9.97 1.71
N LYS A 164 -21.76 9.83 0.48
CA LYS A 164 -21.88 8.53 -0.18
C LYS A 164 -20.56 8.07 -0.78
N ARG A 165 -20.29 6.77 -0.64
CA ARG A 165 -19.05 6.11 -1.08
C ARG A 165 -19.37 4.87 -1.87
N LEU A 166 -18.45 4.45 -2.72
CA LEU A 166 -18.44 3.09 -3.21
C LEU A 166 -17.36 2.30 -2.45
N CYS A 167 -17.67 1.06 -2.10
CA CYS A 167 -16.75 0.15 -1.45
C CYS A 167 -16.37 -0.97 -2.41
N VAL A 168 -15.08 -1.10 -2.76
CA VAL A 168 -14.56 -2.26 -3.49
C VAL A 168 -13.95 -3.23 -2.48
N SER A 169 -14.53 -4.42 -2.38
CA SER A 169 -14.11 -5.46 -1.45
C SER A 169 -13.40 -6.57 -2.20
N CYS A 170 -12.24 -7.00 -1.70
CA CYS A 170 -11.48 -8.05 -2.34
C CYS A 170 -10.67 -8.88 -1.33
N ALA A 171 -10.31 -10.10 -1.73
CA ALA A 171 -9.46 -10.98 -0.95
C ALA A 171 -8.31 -11.54 -1.80
N GLY A 172 -7.09 -11.36 -1.31
CA GLY A 172 -5.89 -11.95 -1.89
C GLY A 172 -5.23 -11.14 -3.02
N PRO A 173 -4.04 -11.57 -3.47
CA PRO A 173 -3.17 -10.79 -4.36
C PRO A 173 -3.78 -10.39 -5.70
N ALA A 174 -4.34 -11.36 -6.43
CA ALA A 174 -4.86 -11.12 -7.78
C ALA A 174 -6.10 -10.22 -7.77
N ALA A 175 -7.05 -10.48 -6.85
CA ALA A 175 -8.24 -9.65 -6.71
C ALA A 175 -7.90 -8.21 -6.27
N MET A 176 -6.89 -8.02 -5.43
CA MET A 176 -6.43 -6.69 -5.04
C MET A 176 -5.85 -5.92 -6.23
N LEU A 177 -5.03 -6.58 -7.07
CA LEU A 177 -4.50 -5.93 -8.27
C LEU A 177 -5.63 -5.49 -9.21
N VAL A 178 -6.59 -6.38 -9.49
CA VAL A 178 -7.79 -6.06 -10.30
C VAL A 178 -8.56 -4.88 -9.71
N SER A 179 -8.72 -4.85 -8.38
CA SER A 179 -9.39 -3.74 -7.69
C SER A 179 -8.67 -2.40 -7.89
N LEU A 180 -7.33 -2.37 -7.79
CA LEU A 180 -6.57 -1.14 -8.02
C LEU A 180 -6.53 -0.73 -9.49
N GLN A 181 -6.43 -1.68 -10.42
CA GLN A 181 -6.54 -1.40 -11.86
C GLN A 181 -7.91 -0.79 -12.18
N ALA A 182 -8.99 -1.33 -11.61
CA ALA A 182 -10.33 -0.80 -11.78
C ALA A 182 -10.48 0.62 -11.21
N VAL A 183 -9.94 0.88 -10.02
CA VAL A 183 -9.93 2.24 -9.44
C VAL A 183 -9.13 3.20 -10.33
N TYR A 184 -7.95 2.79 -10.82
CA TYR A 184 -7.14 3.61 -11.73
C TYR A 184 -7.89 3.93 -13.03
N LEU A 185 -8.50 2.95 -13.68
CA LEU A 185 -9.32 3.15 -14.86
C LEU A 185 -10.53 4.05 -14.57
N ALA A 186 -11.18 3.88 -13.43
CA ALA A 186 -12.29 4.74 -13.03
C ALA A 186 -11.86 6.21 -12.87
N ARG A 187 -10.66 6.47 -12.35
CA ARG A 187 -10.08 7.83 -12.32
C ARG A 187 -9.96 8.40 -13.73
N ARG A 188 -9.47 7.61 -14.69
CA ARG A 188 -9.37 8.01 -16.10
C ARG A 188 -10.74 8.32 -16.72
N TYR A 189 -11.73 7.46 -16.45
CA TYR A 189 -13.10 7.66 -16.95
C TYR A 189 -13.78 8.92 -16.39
N LEU A 190 -13.31 9.43 -15.25
CA LEU A 190 -13.84 10.60 -14.56
C LEU A 190 -13.10 11.91 -14.91
N GLU A 191 -12.05 11.86 -15.72
CA GLU A 191 -11.25 13.05 -16.09
C GLU A 191 -12.11 14.11 -16.81
N GLU A 192 -12.97 13.68 -17.75
CA GLU A 192 -13.87 14.59 -18.49
C GLU A 192 -14.97 15.19 -17.60
N ASP A 193 -15.35 14.50 -16.52
CA ASP A 193 -16.29 15.00 -15.51
C ASP A 193 -15.64 16.03 -14.55
N GLY A 194 -14.33 16.22 -14.63
CA GLY A 194 -13.57 17.05 -13.69
C GLY A 194 -13.63 16.49 -12.27
N LEU A 195 -13.60 15.17 -12.14
CA LEU A 195 -13.59 14.43 -10.87
C LEU A 195 -12.33 13.55 -10.78
N ASP A 196 -11.94 13.22 -9.56
CA ASP A 196 -10.87 12.26 -9.27
C ASP A 196 -11.26 11.40 -8.05
N LEU A 197 -10.57 10.27 -7.90
CA LEU A 197 -10.79 9.31 -6.82
C LEU A 197 -9.54 9.11 -5.97
N SER A 198 -9.77 9.04 -4.67
CA SER A 198 -8.83 8.48 -3.71
C SER A 198 -9.45 7.28 -3.02
N VAL A 199 -8.62 6.34 -2.56
CA VAL A 199 -9.07 5.18 -1.79
C VAL A 199 -8.68 5.31 -0.32
N VAL A 200 -9.59 4.86 0.54
CA VAL A 200 -9.37 4.68 1.98
C VAL A 200 -9.47 3.19 2.27
N PRO A 201 -8.35 2.51 2.59
CA PRO A 201 -8.35 1.07 2.81
C PRO A 201 -8.71 0.73 4.27
N GLU A 202 -9.53 -0.32 4.46
CA GLU A 202 -9.91 -0.86 5.76
C GLU A 202 -9.98 -2.38 5.72
N PHE A 203 -9.66 -3.04 6.84
CA PHE A 203 -9.87 -4.49 6.95
C PHE A 203 -11.33 -4.79 7.29
N GLU A 204 -11.89 -5.82 6.67
CA GLU A 204 -13.12 -6.41 7.20
C GLU A 204 -12.81 -7.07 8.55
N ASN A 205 -13.66 -6.84 9.55
CA ASN A 205 -13.52 -7.46 10.86
C ASN A 205 -14.08 -8.89 10.84
N VAL A 206 -13.31 -9.83 10.31
CA VAL A 206 -13.66 -11.26 10.28
C VAL A 206 -12.82 -12.04 11.28
N GLU A 207 -13.49 -12.83 12.15
CA GLU A 207 -12.82 -13.68 13.14
C GLU A 207 -12.08 -14.88 12.50
N ARG A 208 -12.59 -15.38 11.37
CA ARG A 208 -12.04 -16.52 10.62
C ARG A 208 -12.26 -16.33 9.12
N GLY A 209 -11.23 -16.60 8.31
CA GLY A 209 -11.30 -16.53 6.85
C GLY A 209 -10.12 -15.77 6.23
N PRO A 210 -10.08 -15.65 4.90
CA PRO A 210 -9.09 -14.79 4.24
C PRO A 210 -9.30 -13.33 4.68
N SER A 211 -8.22 -12.58 4.90
CA SER A 211 -8.35 -11.16 5.23
C SER A 211 -8.92 -10.41 4.02
N ILE A 212 -10.19 -10.02 4.11
CA ILE A 212 -10.84 -9.14 3.15
C ILE A 212 -10.42 -7.70 3.46
N VAL A 213 -10.20 -6.94 2.39
CA VAL A 213 -9.90 -5.53 2.46
C VAL A 213 -10.95 -4.77 1.67
N HIS A 214 -11.50 -3.73 2.28
CA HIS A 214 -12.38 -2.76 1.70
C HIS A 214 -11.58 -1.56 1.22
N LEU A 215 -11.79 -1.15 -0.02
CA LEU A 215 -11.29 0.08 -0.61
C LEU A 215 -12.47 1.03 -0.78
N PHE A 216 -12.62 1.98 0.14
CA PHE A 216 -13.65 3.00 0.04
C PHE A 216 -13.18 4.12 -0.88
N THR A 217 -13.90 4.37 -1.96
CA THR A 217 -13.56 5.42 -2.92
C THR A 217 -14.17 6.75 -2.49
N LEU A 218 -13.33 7.77 -2.36
CA LEU A 218 -13.71 9.16 -2.10
C LEU A 218 -13.66 9.94 -3.41
N VAL A 219 -14.77 10.56 -3.79
CA VAL A 219 -14.83 11.46 -4.94
C VAL A 219 -14.40 12.87 -4.52
N HIS A 220 -13.54 13.50 -5.30
CA HIS A 220 -13.11 14.87 -5.09
C HIS A 220 -12.76 15.55 -6.41
N LYS A 221 -12.51 16.87 -6.37
CA LYS A 221 -11.93 17.58 -7.52
C LYS A 221 -10.47 17.16 -7.74
N PRO A 222 -9.98 17.11 -8.99
CA PRO A 222 -8.57 16.90 -9.28
C PRO A 222 -7.69 17.89 -8.51
N ASN A 223 -6.56 17.43 -7.99
CA ASN A 223 -5.60 18.24 -7.21
C ASN A 223 -6.21 18.95 -5.99
N ALA A 224 -7.36 18.50 -5.47
CA ALA A 224 -7.88 19.01 -4.22
C ALA A 224 -6.79 18.89 -3.14
N ALA A 225 -6.65 19.93 -2.31
CA ALA A 225 -5.88 19.82 -1.08
C ALA A 225 -6.64 18.82 -0.18
N LEU A 226 -6.24 17.57 -0.29
CA LEU A 226 -6.75 16.46 0.48
C LEU A 226 -6.05 16.49 1.83
#